data_AF-A0A838T4A0-F1
#
_entry.id   AF-A0A838T4A0-F1
#
_cell.length_a   1.000
_cell.length_b   1.000
_cell.length_c   1.000
_cell.angle_alpha   90.00
_cell.angle_beta   90.00
_cell.angle_gamma   90.00
#
_symmetry.space_group_name_H-M   'P 1'
#
loop_
_entity.id
_entity.type
_entity.pdbx_description
1 polymer ?
#
loop_
_entity_poly.entity_id
_entity_poly.type
_entity_poly.pdbx_seq_one_letter_code
_entity_poly.pdbx_strand_id
1 'polypeptide(L)'
;MLKRIVWSLIVVGALAFALQGGEYSTADLYRQYTHKRTLKTSVDSLQKLVDSLARYSKLVHTDSATQERIAREEFGMVRGDKEILYRFGEPDSARSK
;
A
#
# COMPACT_ATOMS: atom_id res chain seq x y z
N MET A 1 -32.84 -54.40 7.25
CA MET A 1 -33.05 -52.94 7.10
C MET A 1 -32.00 -52.12 7.84
N LEU A 2 -31.84 -52.33 9.16
CA LEU A 2 -30.90 -51.56 10.00
C LEU A 2 -29.45 -51.54 9.49
N LYS A 3 -28.93 -52.69 9.04
CA LYS A 3 -27.56 -52.80 8.51
C LYS A 3 -27.31 -51.94 7.25
N ARG A 4 -28.34 -51.75 6.41
CA ARG A 4 -28.26 -50.89 5.22
C ARG A 4 -28.31 -49.42 5.60
N ILE A 5 -29.10 -49.07 6.62
CA ILE A 5 -29.20 -47.70 7.15
C ILE A 5 -27.86 -47.27 7.77
N VAL A 6 -27.25 -48.15 8.57
CA VAL A 6 -25.93 -47.91 9.16
C VAL A 6 -24.87 -47.72 8.08
N TRP A 7 -24.85 -48.59 7.06
CA TRP A 7 -23.93 -48.45 5.93
C TRP A 7 -24.15 -47.16 5.14
N SER A 8 -25.40 -46.76 4.89
CA SER A 8 -25.69 -45.48 4.22
C SER A 8 -25.24 -44.27 5.04
N LEU A 9 -25.40 -44.31 6.36
CA LEU A 9 -24.93 -43.23 7.24
C LEU A 9 -23.40 -43.11 7.22
N ILE A 10 -22.70 -44.24 7.24
CA ILE A 10 -21.23 -44.26 7.14
C ILE A 10 -20.76 -43.69 5.80
N VAL A 11 -21.40 -44.08 4.70
CA VAL A 11 -21.04 -43.60 3.36
C VAL A 11 -21.30 -42.09 3.22
N VAL A 12 -22.45 -41.61 3.69
CA VAL A 12 -22.79 -40.17 3.67
C VAL A 12 -21.84 -39.38 4.57
N GLY A 13 -21.52 -39.90 5.76
CA GLY A 13 -20.56 -39.28 6.67
C GLY A 13 -19.16 -39.19 6.09
N ALA A 14 -18.69 -40.25 5.42
CA ALA A 14 -17.40 -40.26 4.74
C ALA A 14 -17.36 -39.28 3.55
N LEU A 15 -18.44 -39.17 2.78
CA LEU A 15 -18.58 -38.19 1.69
C LEU A 15 -18.57 -36.75 2.22
N ALA A 16 -19.32 -36.48 3.30
CA ALA A 16 -19.32 -35.16 3.95
C ALA A 16 -17.93 -34.82 4.51
N PHE A 17 -17.26 -35.79 5.14
CA PHE A 17 -15.90 -35.63 5.65
C PHE A 17 -14.87 -35.45 4.54
N ALA A 18 -14.99 -36.12 3.40
CA ALA A 18 -14.09 -35.93 2.26
C ALA A 18 -14.28 -34.56 1.59
N LEU A 19 -15.52 -34.07 1.50
CA LEU A 19 -15.82 -32.74 0.98
C LEU A 19 -15.33 -31.63 1.92
N GLN A 20 -15.35 -31.88 3.23
CA GLN A 20 -14.97 -30.88 4.23
C GLN A 20 -13.50 -30.98 4.67
N GLY A 21 -12.92 -32.17 4.65
CA GLY A 21 -11.61 -32.54 5.20
C GLY A 21 -10.61 -33.06 4.17
N GLY A 22 -10.95 -33.08 2.87
CA GLY A 22 -9.93 -33.17 1.83
C GLY A 22 -9.00 -31.96 1.94
N GLU A 23 -7.70 -32.20 1.75
CA GLU A 23 -6.51 -31.34 1.99
C GLU A 23 -6.60 -29.87 1.47
N TYR A 24 -7.67 -29.54 0.74
CA TYR A 24 -8.06 -28.20 0.28
C TYR A 24 -9.58 -28.03 0.40
N SER A 25 -10.10 -27.94 1.63
CA SER A 25 -11.51 -27.66 1.88
C SER A 25 -11.95 -26.42 1.09
N THR A 26 -13.14 -26.44 0.48
CA THR A 26 -13.69 -25.29 -0.28
C THR A 26 -13.76 -24.01 0.57
N ALA A 27 -13.92 -24.17 1.90
CA ALA A 27 -13.86 -23.09 2.87
C ALA A 27 -12.47 -22.45 2.96
N ASP A 28 -11.41 -23.22 2.79
CA ASP A 28 -10.04 -22.72 2.82
C ASP A 28 -9.66 -21.98 1.53
N LEU A 29 -10.10 -22.47 0.37
CA LEU A 29 -10.02 -21.72 -0.89
C LEU A 29 -10.71 -20.35 -0.79
N TYR A 30 -11.88 -20.30 -0.16
CA TYR A 30 -12.60 -19.05 0.05
C TYR A 30 -11.83 -18.11 0.99
N ARG A 31 -11.27 -18.62 2.10
CA ARG A 31 -10.42 -17.84 3.02
C ARG A 31 -9.15 -17.33 2.33
N GLN A 32 -8.46 -18.18 1.58
CA GLN A 32 -7.27 -17.78 0.83
C GLN A 32 -7.61 -16.73 -0.24
N TYR A 33 -8.76 -16.86 -0.91
CA TYR A 33 -9.24 -15.88 -1.87
C TYR A 33 -9.53 -14.51 -1.22
N THR A 34 -10.21 -14.48 -0.08
CA THR A 34 -10.49 -13.23 0.64
C THR A 34 -9.22 -12.59 1.18
N HIS A 35 -8.30 -13.37 1.77
CA HIS A 35 -7.00 -12.87 2.21
C HIS A 35 -6.18 -12.28 1.05
N LYS A 36 -6.12 -12.97 -0.09
CA LYS A 36 -5.44 -12.46 -1.29
C LYS A 36 -6.07 -11.16 -1.77
N ARG A 37 -7.40 -11.05 -1.76
CA ARG A 37 -8.12 -9.85 -2.19
C ARG A 37 -7.85 -8.66 -1.28
N THR A 38 -7.89 -8.86 0.03
CA THR A 38 -7.57 -7.82 1.02
C THR A 38 -6.12 -7.36 0.88
N LEU A 39 -5.17 -8.30 0.80
CA LEU A 39 -3.76 -7.97 0.69
C LEU A 39 -3.45 -7.22 -0.61
N LYS A 40 -4.04 -7.66 -1.73
CA LYS A 40 -3.95 -6.94 -3.01
C LYS A 40 -4.48 -5.52 -2.91
N THR A 41 -5.61 -5.33 -2.22
CA THR A 41 -6.22 -4.00 -2.08
C THR A 41 -5.33 -3.07 -1.25
N SER A 42 -4.70 -3.59 -0.19
CA SER A 42 -3.71 -2.84 0.61
C SER A 42 -2.46 -2.48 -0.17
N VAL A 43 -1.95 -3.38 -1.01
CA VAL A 43 -0.79 -3.10 -1.88
C VAL A 43 -1.16 -2.03 -2.92
N ASP A 44 -2.32 -2.18 -3.57
CA ASP A 44 -2.78 -1.24 -4.60
C ASP A 44 -3.01 0.17 -4.01
N SER A 45 -3.46 0.29 -2.76
CA SER A 45 -3.61 1.59 -2.08
C SER A 45 -2.27 2.21 -1.71
N LEU A 46 -1.33 1.42 -1.18
CA LEU A 46 0.02 1.89 -0.87
C LEU A 46 0.77 2.34 -2.11
N GLN A 47 0.66 1.60 -3.21
CA GLN A 47 1.29 1.98 -4.48
C GLN A 47 0.79 3.34 -4.96
N LYS A 48 -0.52 3.60 -4.88
CA LYS A 48 -1.08 4.91 -5.23
C LYS A 48 -0.53 6.06 -4.40
N LEU A 49 -0.28 5.82 -3.10
CA LEU A 49 0.34 6.81 -2.22
C LEU A 49 1.80 7.04 -2.58
N VAL A 50 2.56 5.96 -2.81
CA VAL A 50 3.97 6.09 -3.26
C VAL A 50 4.04 6.86 -4.57
N ASP A 51 3.19 6.56 -5.53
CA ASP A 51 3.16 7.25 -6.83
C ASP A 51 2.77 8.72 -6.68
N SER A 52 1.84 9.06 -5.78
CA SER A 52 1.46 10.46 -5.54
C SER A 52 2.59 11.24 -4.88
N LEU A 53 3.26 10.65 -3.88
CA LEU A 53 4.42 11.25 -3.23
C LEU A 53 5.59 11.42 -4.21
N ALA A 54 5.86 10.43 -5.05
CA ALA A 54 6.91 10.51 -6.06
C ALA A 54 6.62 11.62 -7.08
N ARG A 55 5.37 11.76 -7.54
CA ARG A 55 4.96 12.88 -8.40
C ARG A 55 5.15 14.23 -7.71
N TYR A 56 4.74 14.35 -6.45
CA TYR A 56 4.89 15.60 -5.70
C TYR A 56 6.36 15.95 -5.47
N SER A 57 7.18 14.98 -5.05
CA SER A 57 8.64 15.16 -4.90
C SER A 57 9.27 15.64 -6.20
N LYS A 58 8.89 15.05 -7.33
CA LYS A 58 9.35 15.52 -8.64
C LYS A 58 8.97 16.98 -8.89
N LEU A 59 7.72 17.38 -8.63
CA LEU A 59 7.29 18.78 -8.79
C LEU A 59 8.11 19.73 -7.92
N VAL A 60 8.35 19.39 -6.65
CA VAL A 60 9.19 20.20 -5.75
C VAL A 60 10.61 20.37 -6.29
N HIS A 61 11.17 19.36 -6.97
CA HIS A 61 12.53 19.44 -7.52
C HIS A 61 12.64 20.05 -8.92
N THR A 62 11.60 19.95 -9.76
CA THR A 62 11.71 20.32 -11.17
C THR A 62 10.83 21.49 -11.59
N ASP A 63 9.76 21.78 -10.85
CA ASP A 63 8.82 22.84 -11.22
C ASP A 63 9.14 24.14 -10.49
N SER A 64 9.54 25.16 -11.25
CA SER A 64 9.94 26.46 -10.72
C SER A 64 8.80 27.20 -10.05
N ALA A 65 7.56 27.08 -10.55
CA ALA A 65 6.39 27.70 -9.94
C ALA A 65 6.08 27.08 -8.57
N THR A 66 6.15 25.75 -8.45
CA THR A 66 6.02 25.03 -7.17
C THR A 66 7.13 25.43 -6.20
N GLN A 67 8.37 25.52 -6.65
CA GLN A 67 9.50 25.96 -5.82
C GLN A 67 9.33 27.39 -5.33
N GLU A 68 8.92 28.30 -6.21
CA GLU A 68 8.69 29.70 -5.86
C GLU A 68 7.53 29.85 -4.88
N ARG A 69 6.44 29.10 -5.06
CA ARG A 69 5.32 29.07 -4.11
C ARG A 69 5.79 28.60 -2.73
N ILE A 70 6.50 27.48 -2.65
CA ILE A 70 7.05 26.97 -1.38
C ILE A 70 8.03 27.98 -0.76
N ALA A 71 8.89 28.59 -1.58
CA ALA A 71 9.82 29.62 -1.12
C ALA A 71 9.07 30.85 -0.58
N ARG A 72 7.96 31.27 -1.20
CA ARG A 72 7.13 32.37 -0.69
C ARG A 72 6.39 32.00 0.60
N GLU A 73 5.95 30.75 0.74
CA GLU A 73 5.32 30.26 1.97
C GLU A 73 6.30 30.24 3.14
N GLU A 74 7.52 29.76 2.92
CA GLU A 74 8.55 29.64 3.96
C GLU A 74 9.28 30.96 4.27
N PHE A 75 9.54 31.80 3.26
CA PHE A 75 10.41 32.98 3.37
C PHE A 75 9.72 34.31 3.07
N GLY A 76 8.47 34.30 2.58
CA GLY A 76 7.75 35.51 2.18
C GLY A 76 8.15 36.04 0.79
N MET A 77 7.57 37.18 0.39
CA MET A 77 7.93 37.86 -0.87
C MET A 77 9.06 38.87 -0.63
N VAL A 78 10.20 38.65 -1.27
CA VAL A 78 11.33 39.59 -1.26
C VAL A 78 10.92 40.86 -2.00
N ARG A 79 10.97 42.03 -1.35
CA ARG A 79 10.84 43.31 -2.06
C ARG A 79 12.11 43.51 -2.87
N GLY A 80 11.97 43.72 -4.17
CA GLY A 80 13.09 43.98 -5.08
C GLY A 80 13.93 45.17 -4.61
N ASP A 81 15.05 44.86 -3.96
CA ASP A 81 16.41 45.33 -4.21
C ASP A 81 17.25 45.08 -2.94
N LYS A 82 18.11 44.04 -3.00
CA LYS A 82 19.23 43.75 -2.06
C LYS A 82 18.91 43.17 -0.67
N GLU A 83 17.96 42.24 -0.53
CA GLU A 83 17.92 41.39 0.69
C GLU A 83 18.77 40.13 0.50
N ILE A 84 19.94 40.08 1.16
CA ILE A 84 20.82 38.90 1.20
C ILE A 84 20.23 37.91 2.21
N LEU A 85 19.76 36.76 1.73
CA LEU A 85 19.28 35.67 2.59
C LEU A 85 20.45 34.85 3.12
N TYR A 86 20.63 34.82 4.44
CA TYR A 86 21.57 33.92 5.11
C TYR A 86 20.89 32.59 5.42
N ARG A 87 21.36 31.52 4.78
CA ARG A 87 20.99 30.14 5.13
C ARG A 87 22.07 29.55 6.02
N PHE A 88 21.77 29.34 7.30
CA PHE A 88 22.62 28.52 8.16
C PHE A 88 22.31 27.04 7.85
N GLY A 89 23.13 26.44 6.98
CA GLY A 89 23.08 25.01 6.71
C GLY A 89 24.03 24.24 7.62
N GLU A 90 23.75 22.95 7.85
CA GLU A 90 24.70 22.03 8.49
C GLU A 90 26.01 21.97 7.67
N PRO A 91 27.17 21.76 8.31
CA PRO A 91 28.50 21.97 7.73
C PRO A 91 28.79 21.16 6.45
N ASP A 92 28.05 20.09 6.18
CA ASP A 92 28.23 19.25 4.99
C ASP A 92 27.46 19.68 3.73
N SER A 93 26.54 20.64 3.86
CA SER A 93 25.67 21.06 2.75
C SER A 93 26.40 21.74 1.58
N ALA A 94 27.64 22.20 1.77
CA ALA A 94 28.45 22.87 0.76
C ALA A 94 29.45 21.97 0.03
N ARG A 95 29.64 20.71 0.45
CA ARG A 95 30.76 19.86 0.01
C ARG A 95 30.40 18.78 -1.02
N SER A 96 29.12 18.60 -1.34
CA SER A 96 28.67 17.66 -2.37
C SER A 96 28.49 18.39 -3.71
N LYS A 97 29.57 18.49 -4.48
CA LYS A 97 29.54 18.79 -5.92
C LYS A 97 30.30 17.70 -6.66
#